data_AF-A0A1V1PFX3-F1
#
_entry.id   AF-A0A1V1PFX3-F1
#
_cell.length_a   1.000
_cell.length_b   1.000
_cell.length_c   1.000
_cell.angle_alpha   90.00
_cell.angle_beta   90.00
_cell.angle_gamma   90.00
#
_symmetry.space_group_name_H-M   'P 1'
#
loop_
_entity.id
_entity.type
_entity.pdbx_description
1 polymer ?
#
loop_
_entity_poly.entity_id
_entity_poly.type
_entity_poly.pdbx_seq_one_letter_code
_entity_poly.pdbx_strand_id
1 'polypeptide(L)'
;MKTGKNYHYNLQKISVEGFKSIQSLILNIEPVNLLLGANGAGKSNFLSLFSFLNHLAQGRLSSYVARNGFAHSFLFFSAKQTNKPRECVLT
;
A
#
# COMPACT_ATOMS: atom_id res chain seq x y z
N MET A 1 14.48 28.67 19.85
CA MET A 1 14.25 28.60 18.39
C MET A 1 14.84 27.28 17.90
N LYS A 2 14.02 26.26 17.59
CA LYS A 2 14.53 24.98 17.06
C LYS A 2 14.67 25.12 15.54
N THR A 3 15.89 25.26 15.05
CA THR A 3 16.22 25.13 13.63
C THR A 3 15.93 23.69 13.19
N GLY A 4 14.75 23.46 12.61
CA GLY A 4 14.39 22.17 12.00
C GLY A 4 15.20 21.98 10.73
N LYS A 5 16.08 20.97 10.71
CA LYS A 5 16.72 20.52 9.47
C LYS A 5 15.64 20.00 8.51
N ASN A 6 15.60 20.52 7.28
CA ASN A 6 14.73 20.00 6.22
C ASN A 6 15.37 18.76 5.62
N TYR A 7 14.89 17.58 6.02
CA TYR A 7 15.28 16.32 5.40
C TYR A 7 14.31 15.99 4.26
N HIS A 8 14.85 15.81 3.06
CA HIS A 8 14.10 15.27 1.92
C HIS A 8 14.17 13.75 1.97
N TYR A 9 13.13 13.12 2.51
CA TYR A 9 13.00 11.66 2.50
C TYR A 9 12.38 11.23 1.18
N ASN A 10 13.14 10.46 0.39
CA ASN A 10 12.64 9.85 -0.84
C ASN A 10 12.33 8.37 -0.60
N LEU A 11 11.19 7.93 -1.10
CA LEU A 11 10.84 6.52 -1.15
C LEU A 11 11.69 5.85 -2.24
N GLN A 12 12.50 4.87 -1.86
CA GLN A 12 13.42 4.20 -2.81
C GLN A 12 12.87 2.88 -3.32
N LYS A 13 12.10 2.17 -2.48
CA LYS A 13 11.60 0.84 -2.78
C LYS A 13 10.28 0.60 -2.07
N ILE A 14 9.40 -0.17 -2.72
CA ILE A 14 8.19 -0.73 -2.12
C ILE A 14 8.22 -2.23 -2.36
N SER A 15 8.05 -2.99 -1.28
CA SER A 15 7.70 -4.40 -1.32
C SER A 15 6.29 -4.56 -0.73
N VAL A 16 5.39 -5.20 -1.47
CA VAL A 16 4.02 -5.46 -1.01
C VAL A 16 3.57 -6.85 -1.42
N GLU A 17 2.95 -7.55 -0.49
CA GLU A 17 2.37 -8.87 -0.70
C GLU A 17 0.95 -8.94 -0.15
N GLY A 18 0.05 -9.57 -0.89
CA GLY A 18 -1.31 -9.84 -0.42
C GLY A 18 -2.22 -8.61 -0.26
N PHE A 19 -1.91 -7.49 -0.92
CA PHE A 19 -2.71 -6.25 -0.83
C PHE A 19 -3.71 -6.14 -1.99
N LYS A 20 -5.03 -6.19 -1.69
CA LYS A 20 -6.11 -6.16 -2.70
C LYS A 20 -5.82 -7.13 -3.85
N SER A 21 -5.90 -6.75 -5.12
CA SER A 21 -5.55 -7.66 -6.22
C SER A 21 -4.05 -7.83 -6.47
N ILE A 22 -3.17 -7.32 -5.61
CA ILE A 22 -1.71 -7.44 -5.75
C ILE A 22 -1.25 -8.66 -4.95
N GLN A 23 -0.81 -9.70 -5.66
CA GLN A 23 -0.31 -10.91 -5.03
C GLN A 23 1.08 -10.69 -4.42
N SER A 24 2.02 -10.16 -5.20
CA SER A 24 3.36 -9.75 -4.80
C SER A 24 3.86 -8.69 -5.79
N LEU A 25 4.49 -7.64 -5.27
CA LEU A 25 5.09 -6.56 -6.06
C LEU A 25 6.32 -6.04 -5.33
N ILE A 26 7.43 -5.98 -6.05
CA ILE A 26 8.66 -5.29 -5.64
C ILE A 26 8.94 -4.23 -6.69
N LEU A 27 8.96 -2.96 -6.28
CA LEU A 27 9.17 -1.83 -7.18
C LEU A 27 10.22 -0.88 -6.61
N ASN A 28 11.22 -0.56 -7.41
CA ASN A 28 12.13 0.55 -7.14
C ASN A 28 11.44 1.85 -7.61
N ILE A 29 11.43 2.86 -6.74
CA ILE A 29 10.72 4.11 -6.96
C ILE A 29 11.72 5.17 -7.41
N GLU A 30 11.45 5.75 -8.56
CA GLU A 30 12.17 6.91 -9.08
C GLU A 30 11.42 8.20 -8.72
N PRO A 31 12.03 9.39 -8.89
CA PRO A 31 11.34 10.67 -8.66
C PRO A 31 10.05 10.84 -9.49
N VAL A 32 9.97 10.20 -10.66
CA VAL A 32 8.78 10.16 -11.53
C VAL A 32 8.57 8.72 -11.99
N ASN A 33 7.38 8.16 -11.71
CA ASN A 33 7.03 6.81 -12.10
C ASN A 33 5.80 6.82 -13.01
N LEU A 34 5.86 6.09 -14.12
CA LEU A 34 4.75 5.93 -15.05
C LEU A 34 4.14 4.52 -14.91
N LEU A 35 2.88 4.46 -14.49
CA LEU A 35 2.16 3.20 -14.32
C LEU A 35 1.44 2.81 -15.61
N LEU A 36 1.95 1.80 -16.32
CA LEU A 36 1.36 1.28 -17.56
C LEU A 36 0.73 -0.09 -17.37
N GLY A 37 -0.27 -0.43 -18.19
CA GLY A 37 -0.89 -1.75 -18.21
C GLY A 37 -2.36 -1.72 -18.63
N ALA A 38 -2.91 -2.90 -18.93
CA ALA A 38 -4.31 -3.06 -19.33
C ALA A 38 -5.30 -2.62 -18.23
N ASN A 39 -6.57 -2.41 -18.61
CA ASN A 39 -7.64 -2.23 -17.63
C ASN A 39 -7.76 -3.47 -16.75
N GLY A 40 -7.88 -3.28 -15.43
CA GLY A 40 -7.89 -4.39 -14.48
C GLY A 40 -6.51 -4.94 -14.07
N ALA A 41 -5.39 -4.46 -14.65
CA ALA A 41 -4.04 -4.92 -14.30
C ALA A 41 -3.57 -4.55 -12.87
N GLY A 42 -4.43 -3.95 -12.04
CA GLY A 42 -4.10 -3.61 -10.65
C GLY A 42 -3.50 -2.22 -10.42
N LYS A 43 -3.40 -1.36 -11.45
CA LYS A 43 -2.85 0.01 -11.33
C LYS A 43 -3.53 0.84 -10.24
N SER A 44 -4.86 0.89 -10.21
CA SER A 44 -5.61 1.61 -9.16
C SER A 44 -5.46 0.99 -7.78
N ASN A 45 -5.25 -0.34 -7.70
CA ASN A 45 -4.97 -1.00 -6.44
C ASN A 45 -3.59 -0.62 -5.91
N PHE A 46 -2.58 -0.54 -6.79
CA PHE A 46 -1.26 -0.04 -6.42
C PHE A 46 -1.31 1.43 -5.96
N LEU A 47 -2.07 2.30 -6.62
CA LEU A 47 -2.27 3.66 -6.13
C LEU A 47 -2.94 3.69 -4.73
N SER A 48 -3.90 2.80 -4.48
CA SER A 48 -4.56 2.72 -3.18
C SER A 48 -3.67 2.23 -2.03
N LEU A 49 -2.53 1.61 -2.33
CA LEU A 49 -1.49 1.30 -1.34
C LEU A 49 -0.93 2.58 -0.74
N PHE A 50 -0.63 3.60 -1.55
CA PHE A 50 -0.11 4.89 -1.04
C PHE A 50 -1.14 5.61 -0.17
N SER A 51 -2.42 5.57 -0.54
CA SER A 51 -3.49 6.10 0.31
C SER A 51 -3.52 5.38 1.66
N PHE A 52 -3.43 4.05 1.66
CA PHE A 52 -3.35 3.24 2.87
C PHE A 52 -2.13 3.62 3.73
N LEU A 53 -0.94 3.71 3.14
CA LEU A 53 0.30 4.11 3.83
C LEU A 53 0.19 5.51 4.44
N ASN A 54 -0.41 6.47 3.72
CA ASN A 54 -0.61 7.82 4.24
C ASN A 54 -1.54 7.83 5.46
N HIS A 55 -2.64 7.07 5.42
CA HIS A 55 -3.54 6.94 6.57
C HIS A 55 -2.89 6.21 7.74
N LEU A 56 -2.06 5.21 7.48
CA LEU A 56 -1.27 4.50 8.48
C LEU A 56 -0.28 5.44 9.18
N ALA A 57 0.49 6.22 8.40
CA ALA A 57 1.46 7.19 8.93
C ALA A 57 0.81 8.28 9.79
N GLN A 58 -0.46 8.61 9.52
CA GLN A 58 -1.25 9.56 10.32
C GLN A 58 -1.93 8.94 11.53
N GLY A 59 -1.78 7.63 11.79
CA GLY A 59 -2.46 6.91 12.87
C GLY A 59 -3.98 6.79 12.66
N ARG A 60 -4.47 6.97 11.43
CA ARG A 60 -5.90 7.00 11.06
C ARG A 60 -6.36 5.70 10.40
N LEU A 61 -5.66 4.61 10.65
CA LEU A 61 -5.90 3.33 9.98
C LEU A 61 -7.31 2.79 10.28
N SER A 62 -7.75 2.85 11.53
CA SER A 62 -9.08 2.36 11.96
C SER A 62 -10.21 3.06 11.19
N SER A 63 -10.13 4.38 11.06
CA SER A 63 -11.10 5.18 10.32
C SER A 63 -11.07 4.89 8.82
N TYR A 64 -9.87 4.71 8.25
CA TYR A 64 -9.72 4.37 6.84
C TYR A 64 -10.29 2.98 6.52
N VAL A 65 -10.01 1.99 7.37
CA VAL A 65 -10.52 0.62 7.24
C VAL A 65 -12.04 0.59 7.36
N ALA A 66 -12.63 1.31 8.32
CA ALA A 66 -14.08 1.39 8.49
C ALA A 66 -14.80 1.97 7.25
N ARG A 67 -14.20 2.98 6.59
CA ARG A 67 -14.79 3.64 5.41
C ARG A 67 -14.63 2.86 4.10
N ASN A 68 -13.64 1.97 4.01
CA ASN A 68 -13.28 1.26 2.77
C ASN A 68 -13.69 -0.22 2.79
N GLY A 69 -14.71 -0.60 3.56
CA GLY A 69 -15.26 -1.96 3.56
C GLY A 69 -14.54 -2.95 4.47
N PHE A 70 -14.01 -2.48 5.61
CA PHE A 70 -13.34 -3.29 6.64
C PHE A 70 -12.03 -3.96 6.17
N ALA A 71 -11.29 -4.59 7.10
CA ALA A 71 -9.94 -5.11 6.86
C ALA A 71 -9.88 -6.12 5.70
N HIS A 72 -10.99 -6.84 5.49
CA HIS A 72 -11.12 -7.86 4.45
C HIS A 72 -11.01 -7.31 3.02
N SER A 73 -11.37 -6.04 2.81
CA SER A 73 -11.28 -5.38 1.49
C SER A 73 -9.84 -5.05 1.08
N PHE A 74 -8.87 -5.23 1.97
CA PHE A 74 -7.45 -5.00 1.72
C PHE A 74 -6.64 -6.29 1.52
N LEU A 75 -7.25 -7.46 1.74
CA LEU A 75 -6.61 -8.75 1.56
C LEU A 75 -6.79 -9.28 0.14
N PHE A 76 -5.75 -9.91 -0.40
CA PHE A 76 -5.81 -10.58 -1.70
C PHE A 76 -6.79 -11.74 -1.70
N PHE A 77 -7.82 -11.62 -2.55
CA PHE A 77 -8.87 -12.61 -2.78
C PHE A 77 -9.60 -13.09 -1.52
N SER A 78 -9.85 -12.19 -0.55
CA SER A 78 -10.59 -12.49 0.68
C SER A 78 -9.90 -13.51 1.60
N ALA A 79 -10.11 -13.40 2.91
CA ALA A 79 -9.52 -14.31 3.91
C ALA A 79 -9.97 -15.79 3.76
N LYS A 80 -10.98 -16.06 2.91
CA LYS A 80 -11.57 -17.38 2.69
C LYS A 80 -10.71 -18.35 1.88
N GLN A 81 -9.79 -17.87 1.02
CA GLN A 81 -8.92 -18.77 0.22
C GLN A 81 -7.50 -18.89 0.78
N THR A 82 -7.14 -18.11 1.79
CA THR A 82 -5.79 -18.13 2.35
C THR A 82 -5.73 -19.09 3.53
N ASN A 83 -5.19 -20.29 3.33
CA ASN A 83 -5.03 -21.32 4.38
C ASN A 83 -4.05 -20.91 5.50
N LYS A 84 -3.42 -19.74 5.39
CA LYS A 84 -2.62 -19.03 6.42
C LYS A 84 -2.74 -17.51 6.18
N PRO A 85 -2.91 -16.67 7.23
CA PRO A 85 -2.84 -15.22 7.07
C PRO A 85 -1.45 -14.85 6.55
N ARG A 86 -1.36 -14.23 5.37
CA ARG A 86 -0.11 -13.65 4.88
C ARG A 86 0.07 -12.32 5.60
N GLU A 87 1.17 -12.21 6.33
CA GLU A 87 1.58 -10.96 6.95
C GLU A 87 1.90 -9.96 5.83
N CYS A 88 1.22 -8.82 5.82
CA CYS A 88 1.54 -7.74 4.90
C CYS A 88 2.76 -7.02 5.48
N VAL A 89 3.95 -7.51 5.12
CA VAL A 89 5.22 -6.90 5.53
C VAL A 89 5.55 -5.78 4.55
N LEU A 90 5.53 -4.55 5.06
CA LEU A 90 6.02 -3.36 4.35
C LEU A 90 7.47 -3.16 4.79
N THR A 91 8.43 -3.59 3.97
CA THR A 91 9.87 -3.43 4.19
C THR A 91 10.45 -2.30 3.36
#